data_AF-A0A0H5QQV7-F1
#
_entry.id   AF-A0A0H5QQV7-F1
#
_cell.length_a   1.000
_cell.length_b   1.000
_cell.length_c   1.000
_cell.angle_alpha   90.00
_cell.angle_beta   90.00
_cell.angle_gamma   90.00
#
_symmetry.space_group_name_H-M   'P 1'
#
loop_
_entity.id
_entity.type
_entity.pdbx_description
1 polymer ?
#
loop_
_entity_poly.entity_id
_entity_poly.type
_entity_poly.pdbx_seq_one_letter_code
_entity_poly.pdbx_strand_id
1 'polypeptide(L)'
;MDRHRRIQNGQQILRWIRRQGVVFYVGRKERQTAKGYLQEMPRVFPALVDELSAIYLYRQSEQVDSRFDGILWKDVTTNAGVLYAVGLSVEAVAQGPQYLQRLFVHELAHILAPCAPGTHSTEFHVTYQKLLNQYDEATGSCLEAGREISAADRAAVEHMRENGPPPPSPSAKIPVTVPHQGKAWRDKHRR
;
A
#
# COMPACT_ATOMS: atom_id res chain seq x y z
N MET A 1 -9.09 -7.46 17.76
CA MET A 1 -10.20 -6.57 17.37
C MET A 1 -11.46 -7.41 17.16
N ASP A 2 -12.63 -6.99 17.62
CA ASP A 2 -13.89 -7.71 17.35
C ASP A 2 -14.20 -7.72 15.84
N ARG A 3 -14.64 -8.87 15.31
CA ARG A 3 -15.02 -9.08 13.91
C ARG A 3 -16.02 -8.03 13.42
N HIS A 4 -16.96 -7.62 14.28
CA HIS A 4 -17.95 -6.61 13.93
C HIS A 4 -17.29 -5.26 13.63
N ARG A 5 -16.34 -4.84 14.48
CA ARG A 5 -15.56 -3.60 14.31
C ARG A 5 -14.69 -3.64 13.05
N ARG A 6 -14.06 -4.79 12.74
CA ARG A 6 -13.27 -4.94 11.51
C ARG A 6 -14.12 -4.74 10.25
N ILE A 7 -15.34 -5.30 10.22
CA ILE A 7 -16.28 -5.13 9.11
C ILE A 7 -16.70 -3.66 8.95
N GLN A 8 -17.03 -2.99 10.06
CA GLN A 8 -17.39 -1.57 10.04
C GLN A 8 -16.26 -0.69 9.53
N ASN A 9 -15.03 -0.88 10.04
CA ASN A 9 -13.83 -0.18 9.59
C ASN A 9 -13.59 -0.40 8.08
N GLY A 10 -13.70 -1.64 7.61
CA GLY A 10 -13.57 -1.96 6.19
C GLY A 10 -14.60 -1.25 5.31
N GLN A 11 -15.87 -1.25 5.72
CA GLN A 11 -16.92 -0.51 4.99
C GLN A 11 -16.67 1.01 5.00
N GLN A 12 -16.16 1.54 6.10
CA GLN A 12 -15.86 2.95 6.24
C GLN A 12 -14.75 3.39 5.29
N ILE A 13 -13.59 2.72 5.31
CA ILE A 13 -12.48 3.08 4.43
C ILE A 13 -12.85 2.90 2.96
N LEU A 14 -13.59 1.84 2.59
CA LEU A 14 -14.03 1.65 1.20
C LEU A 14 -14.99 2.76 0.73
N ARG A 15 -15.87 3.27 1.60
CA ARG A 15 -16.71 4.43 1.28
C ARG A 15 -15.87 5.69 1.09
N TRP A 16 -14.88 5.89 1.94
CA TRP A 16 -13.97 7.04 1.83
C TRP A 16 -13.15 6.97 0.54
N ILE A 17 -12.57 5.82 0.20
CA ILE A 17 -11.82 5.57 -1.06
C ILE A 17 -12.70 5.84 -2.29
N ARG A 18 -13.95 5.37 -2.28
CA ARG A 18 -14.88 5.63 -3.40
C ARG A 18 -15.13 7.13 -3.61
N ARG A 19 -15.17 7.94 -2.54
CA ARG A 19 -15.30 9.40 -2.66
C ARG A 19 -14.08 10.07 -3.27
N GLN A 20 -12.92 9.40 -3.26
CA GLN A 20 -11.71 9.85 -3.97
C GLN A 20 -11.77 9.54 -5.48
N GLY A 21 -12.86 8.93 -5.98
CA GLY A 21 -13.07 8.64 -7.39
C GLY A 21 -12.65 7.24 -7.83
N VAL A 22 -12.25 6.36 -6.90
CA VAL A 22 -11.85 4.99 -7.24
C VAL A 22 -13.06 4.16 -7.66
N VAL A 23 -12.93 3.48 -8.81
CA VAL A 23 -13.91 2.52 -9.31
C VAL A 23 -13.47 1.11 -8.89
N PHE A 24 -14.26 0.46 -8.04
CA PHE A 24 -13.98 -0.89 -7.56
C PHE A 24 -14.41 -1.96 -8.55
N TYR A 25 -13.54 -2.92 -8.79
CA TYR A 25 -13.83 -4.10 -9.57
C TYR A 25 -14.59 -5.14 -8.73
N VAL A 26 -15.71 -5.64 -9.27
CA VAL A 26 -16.64 -6.54 -8.54
C VAL A 26 -16.60 -7.99 -9.03
N GLY A 27 -15.75 -8.33 -10.00
CA GLY A 27 -15.70 -9.67 -10.59
C GLY A 27 -15.28 -10.74 -9.58
N ARG A 28 -16.08 -11.82 -9.52
CA ARG A 28 -15.90 -12.89 -8.53
C ARG A 28 -14.64 -13.73 -8.79
N LYS A 29 -14.33 -14.00 -10.06
CA LYS A 29 -13.22 -14.86 -10.47
C LYS A 29 -11.90 -14.27 -10.00
N GLU A 30 -11.61 -13.03 -10.36
CA GLU A 30 -10.34 -12.36 -10.03
C GLU A 30 -10.20 -12.17 -8.52
N ARG A 31 -11.30 -11.91 -7.80
CA ARG A 31 -11.29 -11.85 -6.33
C ARG A 31 -10.92 -13.20 -5.69
N GLN A 32 -11.43 -14.30 -6.22
CA GLN A 32 -11.07 -15.64 -5.75
C GLN A 32 -9.62 -15.97 -6.07
N THR A 33 -9.16 -15.63 -7.29
CA THR A 33 -7.77 -15.79 -7.71
C THR A 33 -6.82 -15.00 -6.81
N ALA A 34 -7.06 -13.71 -6.61
CA ALA A 34 -6.26 -12.86 -5.74
C ALA A 34 -6.22 -13.39 -4.30
N LYS A 35 -7.37 -13.85 -3.77
CA LYS A 35 -7.42 -14.47 -2.45
C LYS A 35 -6.57 -15.74 -2.37
N GLY A 36 -6.58 -16.57 -3.40
CA GLY A 36 -5.74 -17.75 -3.48
C GLY A 36 -4.25 -17.41 -3.49
N TYR A 37 -3.86 -16.40 -4.30
CA TYR A 37 -2.47 -15.95 -4.37
C TYR A 37 -1.96 -15.36 -3.04
N LEU A 38 -2.82 -14.66 -2.29
CA LEU A 38 -2.46 -14.00 -1.04
C LEU A 38 -2.73 -14.84 0.22
N GLN A 39 -3.04 -16.13 0.08
CA GLN A 39 -3.48 -16.98 1.20
C GLN A 39 -2.45 -17.11 2.33
N GLU A 40 -1.15 -17.03 2.01
CA GLU A 40 -0.06 -17.12 2.99
C GLU A 40 0.16 -15.81 3.76
N MET A 41 -0.29 -14.67 3.23
CA MET A 41 0.03 -13.35 3.78
C MET A 41 -0.41 -13.16 5.25
N PRO A 42 -1.61 -13.59 5.68
CA PRO A 42 -2.00 -13.49 7.09
C PRO A 42 -1.15 -14.36 8.03
N ARG A 43 -0.58 -15.46 7.53
CA ARG A 43 0.31 -16.34 8.31
C ARG A 43 1.71 -15.75 8.43
N VAL A 44 2.24 -15.21 7.33
CA VAL A 44 3.60 -14.65 7.28
C VAL A 44 3.68 -13.26 7.92
N PHE A 45 2.66 -12.41 7.72
CA PHE A 45 2.61 -11.04 8.18
C PHE A 45 1.35 -10.74 9.00
N PRO A 46 1.08 -11.48 10.09
CA PRO A 46 -0.17 -11.37 10.84
C PRO A 46 -0.44 -9.94 11.33
N ALA A 47 0.57 -9.27 11.89
CA ALA A 47 0.44 -7.91 12.40
C ALA A 47 0.08 -6.90 11.28
N LEU A 48 0.80 -6.94 10.15
CA LEU A 48 0.55 -6.00 9.04
C LEU A 48 -0.79 -6.26 8.35
N VAL A 49 -1.19 -7.53 8.19
CA VAL A 49 -2.49 -7.88 7.62
C VAL A 49 -3.64 -7.53 8.57
N ASP A 50 -3.41 -7.52 9.88
CA ASP A 50 -4.40 -7.09 10.86
C ASP A 50 -4.56 -5.56 10.94
N GLU A 51 -3.55 -4.78 10.56
CA GLU A 51 -3.67 -3.33 10.35
C GLU A 51 -4.59 -2.99 9.15
N LEU A 52 -4.72 -3.92 8.20
CA LEU A 52 -5.59 -3.72 7.03
C LEU A 52 -7.08 -3.86 7.39
N SER A 53 -7.79 -2.76 7.16
CA SER A 53 -9.24 -2.69 7.25
C SER A 53 -9.93 -3.25 6.01
N ALA A 54 -9.29 -3.16 4.83
CA ALA A 54 -9.82 -3.72 3.60
C ALA A 54 -8.73 -4.08 2.57
N ILE A 55 -9.02 -5.06 1.73
CA ILE A 55 -8.32 -5.33 0.47
C ILE A 55 -9.37 -5.32 -0.63
N TYR A 56 -9.14 -4.60 -1.71
CA TYR A 56 -10.08 -4.48 -2.83
C TYR A 56 -9.39 -4.59 -4.18
N LEU A 57 -10.17 -4.88 -5.22
CA LEU A 57 -9.68 -4.91 -6.60
C LEU A 57 -10.20 -3.71 -7.38
N TYR A 58 -9.44 -3.28 -8.38
CA TYR A 58 -9.85 -2.26 -9.35
C TYR A 58 -9.32 -2.62 -10.74
N ARG A 59 -9.85 -1.97 -11.77
CA ARG A 59 -9.33 -2.06 -13.14
C ARG A 59 -8.58 -0.78 -13.47
N GLN A 60 -7.34 -0.88 -13.94
CA GLN A 60 -6.52 0.29 -14.24
C GLN A 60 -7.16 1.19 -15.30
N SER A 61 -7.75 0.61 -16.34
CA SER A 61 -8.41 1.36 -17.41
C SER A 61 -9.64 2.15 -16.96
N GLU A 62 -10.15 1.88 -15.75
CA GLU A 62 -11.30 2.58 -15.17
C GLU A 62 -10.87 3.66 -14.16
N GLN A 63 -9.57 3.78 -13.85
CA GLN A 63 -9.06 4.81 -12.94
C GLN A 63 -8.63 6.07 -13.70
N VAL A 64 -8.84 7.22 -13.07
CA VAL A 64 -8.48 8.53 -13.63
C VAL A 64 -6.95 8.72 -13.72
N ASP A 65 -6.18 8.05 -12.86
CA ASP A 65 -4.71 8.07 -12.87
C ASP A 65 -4.20 6.61 -12.96
N SER A 66 -4.15 6.08 -14.18
CA SER A 66 -4.05 4.64 -14.50
C SER A 66 -2.62 4.07 -14.45
N ARG A 67 -1.77 4.51 -13.52
CA ARG A 67 -0.32 4.21 -13.56
C ARG A 67 0.18 3.17 -12.56
N PHE A 68 -0.63 2.80 -11.58
CA PHE A 68 -0.19 1.92 -10.50
C PHE A 68 -0.92 0.59 -10.54
N ASP A 69 -0.21 -0.48 -10.21
CA ASP A 69 -0.77 -1.83 -10.05
C ASP A 69 -1.24 -2.08 -8.62
N GLY A 70 -0.63 -1.41 -7.64
CA GLY A 70 -0.97 -1.45 -6.22
C GLY A 70 -1.15 -0.03 -5.67
N ILE A 71 -2.03 0.11 -4.68
CA ILE A 71 -2.27 1.38 -3.99
C ILE A 71 -2.53 1.10 -2.50
N LEU A 72 -1.68 1.62 -1.63
CA LEU A 72 -1.98 1.76 -0.20
C LEU A 72 -2.77 3.05 0.07
N TRP A 73 -3.94 2.88 0.69
CA TRP A 73 -4.75 3.97 1.22
C TRP A 73 -4.57 4.08 2.73
N LYS A 74 -4.48 5.32 3.20
CA LYS A 74 -4.41 5.68 4.62
C LYS A 74 -5.46 6.75 4.94
N ASP A 75 -6.51 6.38 5.66
CA ASP A 75 -7.52 7.32 6.16
C ASP A 75 -7.20 7.70 7.61
N VAL A 76 -6.88 8.97 7.82
CA VAL A 76 -6.60 9.56 9.15
C VAL A 76 -7.74 10.46 9.66
N THR A 77 -8.85 10.54 8.92
CA THR A 77 -9.92 11.52 9.16
C THR A 77 -10.95 11.08 10.20
N THR A 78 -10.74 9.94 10.85
CA THR A 78 -11.78 9.25 11.62
C THR A 78 -11.45 9.17 13.10
N ASN A 79 -12.49 9.25 13.94
CA ASN A 79 -12.37 9.04 15.39
C ASN A 79 -12.01 7.57 15.74
N ALA A 80 -11.99 6.66 14.77
CA ALA A 80 -11.70 5.24 14.96
C ALA A 80 -10.19 4.91 14.90
N GLY A 81 -9.34 5.92 14.67
CA GLY A 81 -7.91 5.76 14.44
C GLY A 81 -7.55 5.80 12.96
N VAL A 82 -6.30 5.46 12.66
CA VAL A 82 -5.80 5.32 11.28
C VAL A 82 -6.36 4.03 10.68
N LEU A 83 -6.93 4.11 9.48
CA LEU A 83 -7.40 2.96 8.73
C LEU A 83 -6.53 2.76 7.49
N TYR A 84 -6.12 1.52 7.22
CA TYR A 84 -5.38 1.15 6.02
C TYR A 84 -6.21 0.25 5.09
N ALA A 85 -6.04 0.44 3.79
CA ALA A 85 -6.57 -0.48 2.80
C ALA A 85 -5.64 -0.62 1.61
N VAL A 86 -5.58 -1.82 1.03
CA VAL A 86 -4.77 -2.10 -0.16
C VAL A 86 -5.68 -2.33 -1.36
N GLY A 87 -5.47 -1.57 -2.43
CA GLY A 87 -6.04 -1.80 -3.74
C GLY A 87 -5.07 -2.56 -4.63
N LEU A 88 -5.53 -3.58 -5.34
CA LEU A 88 -4.74 -4.31 -6.35
C LEU A 88 -5.45 -4.28 -7.70
N SER A 89 -4.70 -4.02 -8.78
CA SER A 89 -5.24 -4.03 -10.13
C SER A 89 -5.59 -5.47 -10.56
N VAL A 90 -6.65 -5.63 -11.36
CA VAL A 90 -6.94 -6.93 -11.98
C VAL A 90 -5.85 -7.32 -12.98
N GLU A 91 -5.17 -6.33 -13.55
CA GLU A 91 -4.00 -6.49 -14.39
C GLU A 91 -2.85 -7.17 -13.63
N ALA A 92 -2.56 -6.75 -12.39
CA ALA A 92 -1.58 -7.41 -11.51
C ALA A 92 -1.98 -8.84 -11.16
N VAL A 93 -3.28 -9.11 -10.97
CA VAL A 93 -3.77 -10.49 -10.75
C VAL A 93 -3.48 -11.36 -11.97
N ALA A 94 -3.61 -10.82 -13.18
CA ALA A 94 -3.35 -11.54 -14.43
C ALA A 94 -1.85 -11.83 -14.66
N GLN A 95 -0.94 -11.05 -14.06
CA GLN A 95 0.51 -11.32 -14.10
C GLN A 95 0.92 -12.56 -13.29
N GLY A 96 0.03 -13.08 -12.44
CA GLY A 96 0.23 -14.31 -11.69
C GLY A 96 0.63 -14.13 -10.23
N PRO A 97 0.81 -15.24 -9.50
CA PRO A 97 0.94 -15.24 -8.03
C PRO A 97 2.17 -14.49 -7.54
N GLN A 98 3.35 -14.75 -8.10
CA GLN A 98 4.60 -14.12 -7.65
C GLN A 98 4.54 -12.59 -7.79
N TYR A 99 4.01 -12.10 -8.93
CA TYR A 99 3.86 -10.67 -9.16
C TYR A 99 2.91 -10.05 -8.14
N LEU A 100 1.72 -10.63 -7.95
CA LEU A 100 0.72 -10.09 -7.03
C LEU A 100 1.17 -10.16 -5.56
N GLN A 101 1.84 -11.25 -5.16
CA GLN A 101 2.39 -11.42 -3.82
C GLN A 101 3.46 -10.36 -3.52
N ARG A 102 4.40 -10.19 -4.45
CA ARG A 102 5.43 -9.15 -4.35
C ARG A 102 4.82 -7.76 -4.26
N LEU A 103 3.86 -7.45 -5.13
CA LEU A 103 3.14 -6.19 -5.11
C LEU A 103 2.42 -5.97 -3.77
N PHE A 104 1.78 -6.99 -3.23
CA PHE A 104 1.12 -6.88 -1.93
C PHE A 104 2.14 -6.59 -0.81
N VAL A 105 3.30 -7.27 -0.82
CA VAL A 105 4.40 -7.00 0.12
C VAL A 105 4.95 -5.57 -0.03
N HIS A 106 5.02 -5.06 -1.27
CA HIS A 106 5.37 -3.67 -1.55
C HIS A 106 4.38 -2.70 -0.85
N GLU A 107 3.08 -2.94 -0.99
CA GLU A 107 2.07 -2.10 -0.33
C GLU A 107 2.12 -2.20 1.21
N LEU A 108 2.48 -3.37 1.76
CA LEU A 108 2.71 -3.51 3.20
C LEU A 108 3.94 -2.73 3.68
N ALA A 109 4.99 -2.62 2.86
CA ALA A 109 6.18 -1.85 3.21
C ALA A 109 5.87 -0.36 3.42
N HIS A 110 4.93 0.21 2.65
CA HIS A 110 4.47 1.59 2.81
C HIS A 110 3.80 1.86 4.17
N ILE A 111 3.29 0.83 4.87
CA ILE A 111 2.76 0.99 6.24
C ILE A 111 3.88 1.26 7.24
N LEU A 112 5.01 0.56 7.09
CA LEU A 112 6.15 0.61 8.01
C LEU A 112 7.13 1.74 7.67
N ALA A 113 7.31 2.05 6.40
CA ALA A 113 8.17 3.11 5.91
C ALA A 113 7.38 4.07 5.00
N PRO A 114 6.51 4.94 5.57
CA PRO A 114 5.69 5.84 4.79
C PRO A 114 6.54 6.83 3.98
N CYS A 115 6.24 6.95 2.70
CA CYS A 115 6.90 7.91 1.79
C CYS A 115 5.85 8.64 0.94
N ALA A 116 6.28 9.66 0.19
CA ALA A 116 5.38 10.41 -0.67
C ALA A 116 4.88 9.51 -1.82
N PRO A 117 3.64 9.72 -2.32
CA PRO A 117 3.11 8.92 -3.42
C PRO A 117 4.04 8.86 -4.62
N GLY A 118 4.31 7.65 -5.12
CA GLY A 118 5.21 7.43 -6.26
C GLY A 118 6.70 7.63 -5.97
N THR A 119 7.11 7.76 -4.70
CA THR A 119 8.52 7.85 -4.30
C THR A 119 8.87 6.69 -3.37
N HIS A 120 10.13 6.26 -3.40
CA HIS A 120 10.66 5.25 -2.47
C HIS A 120 11.92 5.80 -1.81
N SER A 121 11.93 5.84 -0.48
CA SER A 121 13.12 6.19 0.28
C SER A 121 14.04 4.97 0.43
N THR A 122 15.29 5.19 0.83
CA THR A 122 16.20 4.10 1.20
C THR A 122 15.59 3.24 2.32
N GLU A 123 14.93 3.85 3.29
CA GLU A 123 14.23 3.15 4.37
C GLU A 123 13.10 2.24 3.84
N PHE A 124 12.35 2.71 2.83
CA PHE A 124 11.35 1.89 2.15
C PHE A 124 12.01 0.67 1.50
N HIS A 125 13.08 0.84 0.73
CA HIS A 125 13.75 -0.26 0.05
C HIS A 125 14.29 -1.31 1.03
N VAL A 126 14.89 -0.86 2.14
CA VAL A 126 15.37 -1.75 3.20
C VAL A 126 14.22 -2.50 3.85
N THR A 127 13.13 -1.81 4.17
CA THR A 127 11.94 -2.41 4.78
C THR A 127 11.31 -3.43 3.85
N TYR A 128 11.15 -3.09 2.58
CA TYR A 128 10.61 -3.96 1.55
C TYR A 128 11.47 -5.21 1.36
N GLN A 129 12.80 -5.08 1.26
CA GLN A 129 13.68 -6.24 1.15
C GLN A 129 13.60 -7.15 2.38
N LYS A 130 13.49 -6.58 3.58
CA LYS A 130 13.30 -7.37 4.81
C LYS A 130 12.01 -8.18 4.76
N LEU A 131 10.90 -7.57 4.32
CA LEU A 131 9.62 -8.27 4.18
C LEU A 131 9.69 -9.37 3.11
N LEU A 132 10.35 -9.14 1.97
CA LEU A 132 10.56 -10.18 0.96
C LEU A 132 11.36 -11.36 1.52
N ASN A 133 12.49 -11.10 2.20
CA ASN A 133 13.29 -12.15 2.82
C ASN A 133 12.49 -12.94 3.86
N GLN A 134 11.68 -12.26 4.68
CA GLN A 134 10.80 -12.92 5.65
C GLN A 134 9.75 -13.82 4.97
N TYR A 135 9.20 -13.38 3.83
CA TYR A 135 8.28 -14.20 3.06
C TYR A 135 8.96 -15.45 2.49
N ASP A 136 10.14 -15.28 1.91
CA ASP A 136 10.93 -16.35 1.31
C ASP A 136 11.33 -17.39 2.37
N GLU A 137 11.82 -16.94 3.52
CA GLU A 137 12.15 -17.82 4.66
C GLU A 137 10.92 -18.59 5.16
N ALA A 138 9.77 -17.93 5.27
CA ALA A 138 8.56 -18.54 5.82
C ALA A 138 7.80 -19.47 4.84
N THR A 139 8.10 -19.40 3.55
CA THR A 139 7.36 -20.14 2.50
C THR A 139 8.24 -21.04 1.64
N GLY A 140 9.57 -20.89 1.70
CA GLY A 140 10.50 -21.52 0.76
C GLY A 140 10.39 -20.99 -0.67
N SER A 141 9.71 -19.85 -0.87
CA SER A 141 9.61 -19.17 -2.16
C SER A 141 10.83 -18.30 -2.44
N CYS A 142 10.90 -17.74 -3.65
CA CYS A 142 11.85 -16.68 -4.00
C CYS A 142 11.08 -15.54 -4.68
N LEU A 143 10.65 -14.56 -3.88
CA LEU A 143 10.06 -13.32 -4.39
C LEU A 143 11.18 -12.33 -4.68
N GLU A 144 11.76 -12.42 -5.88
CA GLU A 144 12.75 -11.45 -6.31
C GLU A 144 12.16 -10.03 -6.32
N ALA A 145 12.87 -9.10 -5.66
CA ALA A 145 12.58 -7.68 -5.79
C ALA A 145 12.60 -7.31 -7.28
N GLY A 146 11.50 -6.77 -7.79
CA GLY A 146 11.40 -6.36 -9.19
C GLY A 146 12.46 -5.33 -9.57
N ARG A 147 12.53 -4.97 -10.86
CA ARG A 147 13.50 -3.99 -11.42
C ARG A 147 13.43 -2.57 -10.81
N GLU A 148 12.56 -2.34 -9.84
CA GLU A 148 12.31 -1.07 -9.17
C GLU A 148 13.36 -0.69 -8.12
N ILE A 149 14.23 -1.62 -7.69
CA ILE A 149 15.34 -1.30 -6.78
C ILE A 149 16.55 -0.90 -7.63
N SER A 150 16.92 0.39 -7.58
CA SER A 150 18.11 0.91 -8.27
C SER A 150 19.38 0.26 -7.71
N ALA A 151 20.47 0.24 -8.48
CA ALA A 151 21.74 -0.28 -8.01
C ALA A 151 22.25 0.45 -6.74
N ALA A 152 21.93 1.74 -6.60
CA ALA A 152 22.24 2.53 -5.42
C ALA A 152 21.44 2.06 -4.19
N ASP A 153 20.15 1.75 -4.37
CA ASP A 153 19.31 1.23 -3.29
C ASP A 153 19.75 -0.18 -2.87
N ARG A 154 20.17 -1.02 -3.82
CA ARG A 154 20.77 -2.34 -3.49
C ARG A 154 22.05 -2.19 -2.68
N ALA A 155 22.93 -1.27 -3.08
CA ALA A 155 24.16 -1.00 -2.35
C ALA A 155 23.89 -0.43 -0.95
N ALA A 156 22.87 0.43 -0.82
CA ALA A 156 22.46 0.97 0.48
C ALA A 156 21.86 -0.10 1.40
N VAL A 157 21.05 -1.02 0.85
CA VAL A 157 20.51 -2.18 1.58
C VAL A 157 21.65 -3.08 2.06
N GLU A 158 22.62 -3.40 1.20
CA GLU A 158 23.77 -4.24 1.56
C GLU A 158 24.64 -3.56 2.63
N HIS A 159 24.94 -2.28 2.44
CA HIS A 159 25.71 -1.50 3.42
C HIS A 159 25.04 -1.44 4.80
N MET A 160 23.71 -1.26 4.86
CA MET A 160 22.96 -1.29 6.12
C MET A 160 22.87 -2.69 6.73
N ARG A 161 22.93 -3.75 5.91
CA ARG A 161 22.98 -5.14 6.37
C ARG A 161 24.27 -5.45 7.10
N GLU A 162 25.38 -4.92 6.59
CA GLU A 162 26.72 -5.10 7.15
C GLU A 162 27.01 -4.14 8.32
N ASN A 163 26.50 -2.90 8.26
CA ASN A 163 26.95 -1.81 9.14
C ASN A 163 25.85 -1.19 10.01
N GLY A 164 24.60 -1.65 9.90
CA GLY A 164 23.44 -1.06 10.58
C GLY A 164 22.96 0.25 9.94
N PRO A 165 21.84 0.83 10.43
CA PRO A 165 21.33 2.09 9.90
C PRO A 165 22.33 3.23 10.16
N PRO A 166 22.57 4.13 9.18
CA PRO A 166 23.35 5.34 9.44
C PRO A 166 22.61 6.18 10.50
N PRO A 167 23.35 6.91 11.37
CA PRO A 167 22.72 7.84 12.29
C PRO A 167 21.88 8.86 11.51
N PRO A 168 20.71 9.28 12.05
CA PRO A 168 19.86 10.25 11.37
C PRO A 168 20.67 11.51 11.04
N SER A 169 20.73 11.86 9.75
CA SER A 169 21.45 13.06 9.32
C SER A 169 20.82 14.30 9.98
N PRO A 170 21.62 15.14 10.64
CA PRO A 170 21.10 16.40 11.15
C PRO A 170 20.86 17.32 9.95
N SER A 171 19.59 17.67 9.73
CA SER A 171 19.09 18.71 8.80
C SER A 171 18.71 18.25 7.40
N ALA A 172 17.43 17.90 7.23
CA ALA A 172 16.66 18.40 6.10
C ALA A 172 15.38 19.04 6.67
N LYS A 173 15.33 20.38 6.62
CA LYS A 173 14.10 21.12 6.93
C LYS A 173 13.06 20.72 5.89
N ILE A 174 12.09 19.90 6.28
CA ILE A 174 10.91 19.61 5.45
C ILE A 174 10.15 20.93 5.28
N PRO A 175 9.97 21.45 4.05
CA PRO A 175 9.08 22.59 3.85
C PRO A 175 7.65 22.14 4.11
N VAL A 176 7.06 22.60 5.21
CA VAL A 176 5.64 22.43 5.52
C VAL A 176 4.84 23.23 4.49
N THR A 177 4.33 22.57 3.46
CA THR A 177 3.29 23.14 2.61
C THR A 177 1.95 22.85 3.26
N VAL A 178 1.39 23.86 3.91
CA VAL A 178 0.00 23.85 4.39
C VAL A 178 -0.91 23.94 3.15
N PRO A 179 -1.86 23.02 2.93
CA PRO A 179 -2.85 23.21 1.87
C PRO A 179 -3.74 24.39 2.23
N HIS A 180 -3.73 25.40 1.36
CA HIS A 180 -4.63 26.55 1.39
C HIS A 180 -6.08 26.07 1.49
N GLN A 181 -6.82 26.54 2.51
CA GLN A 181 -8.26 26.39 2.60
C GLN A 181 -8.92 26.89 1.30
N GLY A 182 -9.54 25.98 0.56
CA GLY A 182 -10.37 26.28 -0.59
C GLY A 182 -11.56 27.15 -0.17
N LYS A 183 -11.61 28.35 -0.73
CA LYS A 183 -12.70 29.32 -0.59
C LYS A 183 -14.03 28.70 -0.99
N ALA A 184 -15.04 28.97 -0.18
CA ALA A 184 -16.44 28.68 -0.43
C ALA A 184 -16.91 29.14 -1.82
N TRP A 185 -17.46 28.21 -2.59
CA TRP A 185 -18.33 28.51 -3.72
C TRP A 185 -19.65 29.06 -3.17
N ARG A 186 -19.94 30.34 -3.41
CA ARG A 186 -21.28 30.91 -3.22
C ARG A 186 -22.06 30.74 -4.52
N ASP A 187 -23.09 29.91 -4.43
CA ASP A 187 -24.22 29.92 -5.37
C ASP A 187 -24.92 31.29 -5.35
N LYS A 188 -25.12 31.86 -6.55
CA LYS A 188 -26.14 32.89 -6.79
C LYS A 188 -26.78 32.63 -8.16
N HIS A 189 -27.67 31.65 -8.19
CA HIS A 189 -28.80 31.65 -9.11
C HIS A 189 -30.10 31.64 -8.30
N ARG A 190 -30.70 32.81 -8.13
CA ARG A 190 -32.17 32.94 -8.15
C ARG A 190 -32.52 34.37 -8.58
N ARG A 191 -33.34 34.41 -9.63
CA ARG A 191 -34.10 35.56 -10.10
C ARG A 191 -35.13 35.95 -9.05
#